data_AF-A0AAW1KWD4-F1
#
_entry.id   AF-A0AAW1KWD4-F1
#
_cell.length_a   1.000
_cell.length_b   1.000
_cell.length_c   1.000
_cell.angle_alpha   90.00
_cell.angle_beta   90.00
_cell.angle_gamma   90.00
#
_symmetry.space_group_name_H-M   'P 1'
#
loop_
_entity.id
_entity.type
_entity.pdbx_description
1 polymer ?
#
loop_
_entity_poly.entity_id
_entity_poly.type
_entity_poly.pdbx_seq_one_letter_code
_entity_poly.pdbx_strand_id
1 'polypeptide(L)'
;MSNHSTRCGACKSMRRRCPKDCIFAPYFPPNDLDRFTCVHKIFGASKIAKMLEQIPEGRREDAAESMVAEAKSRVRDPVYGSVGILTQLRQQIMEAEYELAKTRGLIALCKAQVNHQHKLTQDTLSTLVSDDAQINDFPEFYDPFLFGLRT
;
A
#
# COMPACT_ATOMS: atom_id res chain seq x y z
N MET A 1 38.23 -14.88 -2.77
CA MET A 1 38.87 -14.61 -4.07
C MET A 1 38.64 -15.82 -4.97
N SER A 2 37.58 -15.80 -5.76
CA SER A 2 37.20 -16.96 -6.59
C SER A 2 37.87 -16.85 -7.96
N ASN A 3 39.08 -17.40 -8.04
CA ASN A 3 39.85 -17.53 -9.26
C ASN A 3 39.43 -18.85 -9.95
N HIS A 4 38.47 -18.77 -10.88
CA HIS A 4 38.28 -19.81 -11.89
C HIS A 4 38.00 -19.11 -13.22
N SER A 5 38.78 -19.53 -14.24
CA SER A 5 38.90 -19.03 -15.60
C SER A 5 37.62 -19.16 -16.45
N THR A 6 36.48 -18.75 -15.92
CA THR A 6 35.18 -18.85 -16.56
C THR A 6 34.79 -17.46 -17.04
N ARG A 7 34.56 -17.33 -18.36
CA ARG A 7 34.11 -16.06 -18.97
C ARG A 7 32.82 -15.60 -18.29
N CYS A 8 32.70 -14.31 -17.98
CA CYS A 8 31.45 -13.75 -17.46
C CYS A 8 30.28 -13.91 -18.46
N GLY A 9 29.04 -13.73 -17.98
CA GLY A 9 27.84 -13.87 -18.81
C GLY A 9 27.85 -12.95 -20.03
N ALA A 10 28.38 -11.73 -19.89
CA ALA A 10 28.54 -10.79 -20.98
C ALA A 10 29.49 -11.29 -22.08
N CYS A 11 30.72 -11.64 -21.72
CA CYS A 11 31.71 -12.11 -22.67
C CYS A 11 31.35 -13.48 -23.28
N LYS A 12 30.60 -14.32 -22.54
CA LYS A 12 30.02 -15.56 -23.06
C LYS A 12 28.95 -15.27 -24.12
N SER A 13 28.02 -14.35 -23.86
CA SER A 13 26.96 -13.93 -24.79
C SER A 13 27.53 -13.29 -26.07
N MET A 14 28.50 -12.38 -25.93
CA MET A 14 29.18 -11.72 -27.07
C MET A 14 30.23 -12.59 -27.77
N ARG A 15 30.44 -13.83 -27.34
CA ARG A 15 31.43 -14.78 -27.90
C ARG A 15 32.87 -14.24 -27.97
N ARG A 16 33.30 -13.45 -26.99
CA ARG A 16 34.65 -12.89 -26.89
C ARG A 16 35.43 -13.39 -25.67
N ARG A 17 36.75 -13.13 -25.63
CA ARG A 17 37.59 -13.39 -24.44
C ARG A 17 37.20 -12.42 -23.32
N CYS A 18 37.20 -12.90 -22.08
CA CYS A 18 36.97 -12.07 -20.90
C CYS A 18 38.33 -11.55 -20.38
N PRO A 19 38.60 -10.23 -20.41
CA PRO A 19 39.83 -9.68 -19.84
C PRO A 19 39.75 -9.68 -18.30
N LYS A 20 40.90 -9.50 -17.63
CA LYS A 20 40.99 -9.53 -16.15
C LYS A 20 40.26 -8.35 -15.50
N ASP A 21 40.21 -7.21 -16.18
CA ASP A 21 39.61 -5.94 -15.80
C ASP A 21 38.22 -5.73 -16.44
N CYS A 22 37.50 -6.82 -16.73
CA CYS A 22 36.22 -6.74 -17.41
C CYS A 22 35.15 -6.03 -16.56
N ILE A 23 34.71 -4.84 -16.99
CA ILE A 23 33.64 -4.06 -16.33
C ILE A 23 32.32 -4.82 -16.14
N PHE A 24 32.04 -5.81 -16.99
CA PHE A 24 30.83 -6.61 -16.91
C PHE A 24 30.93 -7.78 -15.93
N ALA A 25 32.13 -8.25 -15.61
CA ALA A 25 32.32 -9.48 -14.86
C ALA A 25 31.70 -9.47 -13.46
N PRO A 26 31.74 -8.37 -12.68
CA PRO A 26 31.10 -8.32 -11.36
C PRO A 26 29.57 -8.41 -11.42
N TYR A 27 28.94 -7.94 -12.50
CA TYR A 27 27.48 -7.72 -12.55
C TYR A 27 26.71 -8.71 -13.42
N PHE A 28 27.43 -9.45 -14.28
CA PHE A 28 26.86 -10.42 -15.22
C PHE A 28 27.53 -11.79 -15.05
N PRO A 29 27.07 -12.60 -14.07
CA PRO A 29 27.66 -13.90 -13.80
C PRO A 29 27.42 -14.89 -14.95
N PRO A 30 28.28 -15.91 -15.13
CA PRO A 30 28.14 -16.90 -16.21
C PRO A 30 26.90 -17.79 -16.12
N ASN A 31 26.28 -17.88 -14.94
CA ASN A 31 25.14 -18.74 -14.64
C ASN A 31 23.81 -18.15 -15.16
N ASP A 32 23.76 -16.84 -15.41
CA ASP A 32 22.56 -16.15 -15.91
C ASP A 32 22.91 -15.40 -17.20
N LEU A 33 22.81 -16.12 -18.33
CA LEU A 33 23.08 -15.54 -19.65
C LEU A 33 21.96 -14.63 -20.13
N ASP A 34 20.72 -14.90 -19.72
CA ASP A 34 19.56 -14.11 -20.09
C ASP A 34 19.66 -12.70 -19.55
N ARG A 35 20.18 -12.55 -18.32
CA ARG A 35 20.48 -11.24 -17.72
C ARG A 35 21.24 -10.32 -18.66
N PHE A 36 22.36 -10.78 -19.22
CA PHE A 36 23.12 -9.96 -20.16
C PHE A 36 22.44 -9.86 -21.53
N THR A 37 21.80 -10.93 -22.00
CA THR A 37 21.16 -10.96 -23.32
C THR A 37 20.02 -9.95 -23.43
N CYS A 38 19.19 -9.82 -22.38
CA CYS A 38 18.13 -8.80 -22.34
C CYS A 38 18.70 -7.38 -22.38
N VAL A 39 19.65 -7.04 -21.51
CA VAL A 39 20.22 -5.68 -21.48
C VAL A 39 20.97 -5.38 -22.76
N HIS A 40 21.69 -6.34 -23.33
CA HIS A 40 22.39 -6.17 -24.60
C HIS A 40 21.41 -5.87 -25.73
N LYS A 41 20.27 -6.57 -25.79
CA LYS A 41 19.21 -6.33 -26.78
C LYS A 41 18.58 -4.94 -26.67
N ILE A 42 18.36 -4.45 -25.45
CA ILE A 42 17.62 -3.21 -25.20
C ILE A 42 18.51 -1.96 -25.18
N PHE A 43 19.67 -2.03 -24.53
CA PHE A 43 20.57 -0.88 -24.35
C PHE A 43 21.81 -0.93 -25.25
N GLY A 44 22.26 -2.13 -25.61
CA GLY A 44 23.55 -2.33 -26.27
C GLY A 44 24.72 -2.37 -25.29
N ALA A 45 25.75 -3.17 -25.61
CA ALA A 45 26.87 -3.44 -24.69
C ALA A 45 27.67 -2.17 -24.38
N SER A 46 27.91 -1.33 -25.39
CA SER A 46 28.68 -0.09 -25.23
C SER A 46 27.97 0.93 -24.33
N LYS A 47 26.64 1.01 -24.39
CA LYS A 47 25.86 1.93 -23.54
C LYS A 47 25.92 1.49 -22.09
N ILE A 48 25.76 0.19 -21.83
CA ILE A 48 25.86 -0.38 -20.48
C ILE A 48 27.26 -0.16 -19.89
N ALA A 49 28.32 -0.41 -20.67
CA ALA A 49 29.69 -0.15 -20.21
C ALA A 49 29.88 1.32 -19.78
N LYS A 50 29.48 2.27 -20.64
CA LYS A 50 29.56 3.70 -20.34
C LYS A 50 28.75 4.08 -19.10
N MET A 51 27.53 3.54 -18.95
CA MET A 51 26.69 3.79 -17.78
C MET A 51 27.33 3.25 -16.50
N LEU A 52 27.88 2.05 -16.53
CA LEU A 52 28.58 1.47 -15.38
C LEU A 52 29.81 2.30 -15.01
N GLU A 53 30.62 2.71 -15.98
CA GLU A 53 31.81 3.54 -15.75
C GLU A 53 31.48 4.88 -15.08
N GLN A 54 30.36 5.52 -15.47
CA GLN A 54 29.91 6.80 -14.91
C GLN A 54 29.32 6.70 -13.49
N ILE A 55 28.93 5.50 -13.06
CA ILE A 55 28.32 5.28 -11.74
C ILE A 55 29.42 4.93 -10.73
N PRO A 56 29.40 5.49 -9.51
CA PRO A 56 30.33 5.12 -8.45
C PRO A 56 30.25 3.61 -8.14
N GLU A 57 31.39 2.98 -7.88
CA GLU A 57 31.49 1.51 -7.74
C GLU A 57 30.47 0.91 -6.78
N GLY A 58 30.25 1.55 -5.62
CA GLY A 58 29.29 1.11 -4.61
C GLY A 58 27.82 1.11 -5.03
N ARG A 59 27.47 1.68 -6.20
CA ARG A 59 26.09 1.69 -6.75
C ARG A 59 25.96 0.98 -8.09
N ARG A 60 27.07 0.47 -8.65
CA ARG A 60 27.05 -0.18 -9.97
C ARG A 60 26.24 -1.47 -9.97
N GLU A 61 26.20 -2.18 -8.84
CA GLU A 61 25.38 -3.40 -8.69
C GLU A 61 23.89 -3.09 -8.80
N ASP A 62 23.39 -2.13 -8.00
CA ASP A 62 21.99 -1.67 -8.07
C ASP A 62 21.62 -1.12 -9.45
N ALA A 63 22.54 -0.38 -10.06
CA ALA A 63 22.35 0.12 -11.42
C ALA A 63 22.25 -1.01 -12.46
N ALA A 64 23.10 -2.03 -12.35
CA ALA A 64 23.02 -3.20 -13.21
C ALA A 64 21.70 -3.97 -13.00
N GLU A 65 21.24 -4.11 -11.77
CA GLU A 65 19.94 -4.72 -11.47
C GLU A 65 18.78 -3.93 -12.09
N SER A 66 18.82 -2.60 -11.96
CA SER A 66 17.82 -1.70 -12.54
C SER A 66 17.78 -1.80 -14.08
N MET A 67 18.96 -1.78 -14.72
CA MET A 67 19.07 -1.97 -16.17
C MET A 67 18.50 -3.33 -16.60
N VAL A 68 18.77 -4.40 -15.86
CA VAL A 68 18.23 -5.74 -16.16
C VAL A 68 16.72 -5.77 -16.01
N ALA A 69 16.17 -5.21 -14.93
CA ALA A 69 14.73 -5.16 -14.70
C ALA A 69 14.01 -4.36 -15.80
N GLU A 70 14.56 -3.22 -16.20
CA GLU A 70 14.02 -2.41 -17.29
C GLU A 70 14.09 -3.15 -18.63
N ALA A 71 15.24 -3.77 -18.95
CA ALA A 71 15.41 -4.52 -20.18
C ALA A 71 14.45 -5.73 -20.25
N LYS A 72 14.32 -6.50 -19.18
CA LYS A 72 13.36 -7.63 -19.10
C LYS A 72 11.93 -7.13 -19.33
N SER A 73 11.58 -5.98 -18.79
CA SER A 73 10.26 -5.38 -19.00
C SER A 73 10.04 -4.99 -20.46
N ARG A 74 10.99 -4.33 -21.13
CA ARG A 74 10.90 -4.03 -22.57
C ARG A 74 10.93 -5.26 -23.48
N VAL A 75 11.57 -6.35 -23.06
CA VAL A 75 11.53 -7.63 -23.80
C VAL A 75 10.14 -8.27 -23.73
N ARG A 76 9.46 -8.20 -22.57
CA ARG A 76 8.11 -8.73 -22.39
C ARG A 76 7.03 -7.84 -23.02
N ASP A 77 7.17 -6.53 -22.86
CA ASP A 77 6.28 -5.52 -23.43
C ASP A 77 7.12 -4.51 -24.24
N PRO A 78 7.24 -4.71 -25.56
CA PRO A 78 8.01 -3.81 -26.42
C PRO A 78 7.43 -2.40 -26.55
N VAL A 79 6.16 -2.19 -26.22
CA VAL A 79 5.48 -0.91 -26.38
C VAL A 79 5.65 -0.08 -25.11
N TYR A 80 5.28 -0.60 -23.95
CA TYR A 80 5.27 0.16 -22.70
C TYR A 80 6.37 -0.26 -21.71
N GLY A 81 6.91 -1.47 -21.81
CA GLY A 81 7.98 -1.96 -20.92
C GLY A 81 7.67 -1.73 -19.43
N SER A 82 8.60 -1.09 -18.71
CA SER A 82 8.40 -0.74 -17.29
C SER A 82 7.35 0.35 -17.06
N VAL A 83 7.04 1.18 -18.06
CA VAL A 83 6.01 2.23 -17.97
C VAL A 83 4.61 1.61 -17.90
N GLY A 84 4.40 0.47 -18.54
CA GLY A 84 3.14 -0.29 -18.43
C GLY A 84 2.89 -0.73 -16.99
N ILE A 85 3.92 -1.31 -16.35
CA ILE A 85 3.89 -1.72 -14.94
C ILE A 85 3.63 -0.50 -14.04
N LEU A 86 4.34 0.61 -14.26
CA LEU A 86 4.16 1.84 -13.49
C LEU A 86 2.72 2.37 -13.59
N THR A 87 2.16 2.38 -14.80
CA THR A 87 0.80 2.86 -15.05
C THR A 87 -0.23 1.97 -14.36
N GLN A 88 -0.06 0.64 -14.46
CA GLN A 88 -0.93 -0.32 -13.77
C GLN A 88 -0.90 -0.13 -12.25
N LEU A 89 0.29 0.02 -11.67
CA LEU A 89 0.44 0.24 -10.22
C LEU A 89 -0.21 1.56 -9.78
N ARG A 90 -0.04 2.63 -10.57
CA ARG A 90 -0.70 3.91 -10.30
C ARG A 90 -2.22 3.78 -10.33
N GLN A 91 -2.77 3.04 -11.29
CA GLN A 91 -4.20 2.78 -11.38
C GLN A 91 -4.71 2.02 -10.15
N GLN A 92 -3.99 0.99 -9.71
CA GLN A 92 -4.33 0.23 -8.51
C GLN A 92 -4.30 1.08 -7.24
N ILE A 93 -3.35 2.00 -7.12
CA ILE A 93 -3.29 2.95 -6.00
C ILE A 93 -4.54 3.85 -6.02
N MET A 94 -4.87 4.44 -7.17
CA MET A 94 -6.04 5.31 -7.29
C MET A 94 -7.35 4.58 -6.96
N GLU A 95 -7.51 3.34 -7.43
CA GLU A 95 -8.68 2.50 -7.12
C GLU A 95 -8.78 2.20 -5.62
N ALA A 96 -7.65 1.83 -5.00
CA ALA A 96 -7.60 1.56 -3.57
C ALA A 96 -7.90 2.82 -2.73
N GLU A 97 -7.37 3.98 -3.12
CA GLU A 97 -7.64 5.26 -2.47
C GLU A 97 -9.11 5.68 -2.60
N TYR A 98 -9.71 5.45 -3.78
CA TYR A 98 -11.12 5.70 -4.02
C TYR A 98 -12.02 4.83 -3.12
N GLU A 99 -11.80 3.51 -3.08
CA GLU A 99 -12.60 2.63 -2.23
C GLU A 99 -12.41 2.96 -0.75
N LEU A 100 -11.19 3.30 -0.32
CA LEU A 100 -10.92 3.76 1.04
C LEU A 100 -11.71 5.03 1.39
N ALA A 101 -11.71 6.03 0.49
CA ALA A 101 -12.44 7.27 0.69
C ALA A 101 -13.96 7.04 0.76
N LYS A 102 -14.48 6.20 -0.14
CA LYS A 102 -15.89 5.80 -0.19
C LYS A 102 -16.31 5.08 1.10
N THR A 103 -15.56 4.08 1.55
CA THR A 103 -15.86 3.36 2.80
C THR A 103 -15.81 4.29 4.01
N ARG A 104 -14.82 5.20 4.07
CA ARG A 104 -14.76 6.22 5.14
C ARG A 104 -15.98 7.14 5.14
N GLY A 105 -16.45 7.55 3.96
CA GLY A 105 -17.68 8.34 3.80
C GLY A 105 -18.92 7.59 4.31
N LEU A 106 -19.08 6.31 3.94
CA LEU A 106 -20.17 5.47 4.42
C LEU A 106 -20.15 5.29 5.95
N ILE A 107 -18.97 5.05 6.53
CA ILE A 107 -18.80 4.96 7.99
C ILE A 107 -19.23 6.27 8.68
N ALA A 108 -18.85 7.43 8.14
CA ALA A 108 -19.23 8.72 8.70
C ALA A 108 -20.75 8.93 8.66
N LEU A 109 -21.40 8.56 7.55
CA LEU A 109 -22.86 8.62 7.41
C LEU A 109 -23.56 7.73 8.44
N CYS A 110 -23.15 6.47 8.57
CA CYS A 110 -23.73 5.55 9.56
C CYS A 110 -23.56 6.08 11.00
N LYS A 111 -22.39 6.62 11.34
CA LYS A 111 -22.15 7.25 12.65
C LYS A 111 -23.08 8.42 12.91
N ALA A 112 -23.27 9.30 11.92
CA ALA A 112 -24.19 10.43 12.04
C ALA A 112 -25.64 9.97 12.27
N GLN A 113 -26.07 8.92 11.55
CA GLN A 113 -27.41 8.37 11.67
C GLN A 113 -27.66 7.72 13.04
N VAL A 114 -26.71 6.92 13.54
CA VAL A 114 -26.79 6.33 14.90
C VAL A 114 -26.84 7.43 15.96
N ASN A 115 -26.00 8.47 15.84
CA ASN A 115 -26.00 9.59 16.77
C ASN A 115 -27.34 10.36 16.74
N HIS A 116 -27.94 10.52 15.57
CA HIS A 116 -29.25 11.16 15.44
C HIS A 116 -30.35 10.32 16.09
N GLN A 117 -30.37 9.00 15.84
CA GLN A 117 -31.31 8.08 16.50
C GLN A 117 -31.15 8.10 18.02
N HIS A 118 -29.91 8.05 18.52
CA HIS A 118 -29.63 8.10 19.96
C HIS A 118 -30.17 9.38 20.60
N LYS A 119 -29.99 10.55 19.96
CA LYS A 119 -30.58 11.82 20.41
C LYS A 119 -32.10 11.76 20.45
N LEU A 120 -32.74 11.31 19.38
CA LEU A 120 -34.20 11.18 19.33
C LEU A 120 -34.74 10.24 20.43
N THR A 121 -34.10 9.09 20.66
CA THR A 121 -34.48 8.17 21.75
C THR A 121 -34.26 8.78 23.13
N GLN A 122 -33.22 9.57 23.31
CA GLN A 122 -32.93 10.22 24.59
C GLN A 122 -33.94 11.34 24.89
N ASP A 123 -34.28 12.14 23.88
CA ASP A 123 -35.28 13.21 23.99
C ASP A 123 -36.68 12.63 24.28
N THR A 124 -37.08 11.55 23.58
CA THR A 124 -38.35 10.86 23.85
C THR A 124 -38.40 10.19 25.23
N LEU A 125 -37.32 9.53 25.66
CA LEU A 125 -37.23 8.98 27.04
C LEU A 125 -37.35 10.09 28.09
N SER A 126 -36.69 11.23 27.91
CA SER A 126 -36.77 12.35 28.85
C SER A 126 -38.18 12.96 28.93
N THR A 127 -38.91 12.94 27.82
CA THR A 127 -40.30 13.41 27.76
C THR A 127 -41.23 12.46 28.51
N LEU A 128 -41.11 11.14 28.27
CA LEU A 128 -41.91 10.12 28.96
C LEU A 128 -41.65 10.08 30.49
N VAL A 129 -40.39 10.26 30.91
CA VAL A 129 -40.02 10.31 32.34
C VAL A 129 -40.57 11.55 33.04
N SER A 130 -40.79 12.65 32.31
CA SER A 130 -41.34 13.89 32.89
C SER A 130 -42.86 13.81 33.12
N ASP A 131 -43.58 13.00 32.34
CA ASP A 131 -45.03 12.83 32.48
C ASP A 131 -45.42 11.86 33.63
N ASP A 132 -44.56 10.89 33.97
CA ASP A 132 -44.78 9.98 35.13
C ASP A 132 -44.54 10.66 36.50
N ALA A 133 -43.91 11.83 36.55
CA ALA A 133 -43.70 12.58 37.80
C ALA A 133 -44.98 13.28 38.32
N GLN A 134 -46.10 13.16 37.61
CA GLN A 134 -47.40 13.74 37.96
C GLN A 134 -48.47 12.69 38.34
N ILE A 135 -48.16 11.38 38.31
CA ILE A 135 -49.10 10.31 38.70
C ILE A 135 -48.68 9.72 40.06
N ASN A 136 -48.69 10.55 41.11
CA ASN A 136 -48.63 10.08 42.50
C ASN A 136 -49.44 10.97 43.46
N ASP A 137 -50.48 11.65 42.98
CA ASP A 137 -51.55 12.17 43.86
C ASP A 137 -52.66 11.13 43.96
N PHE A 138 -52.40 10.07 44.72
CA PHE A 138 -53.46 9.21 45.24
C PHE A 138 -54.06 9.92 46.47
N PRO A 139 -55.36 10.27 46.49
CA PRO A 139 -55.93 11.01 47.60
C PRO A 139 -55.97 10.11 48.84
N GLU A 140 -55.14 10.41 49.84
CA GLU A 140 -55.23 9.79 51.17
C GLU A 140 -56.53 10.22 51.85
N PHE A 141 -57.55 9.38 51.68
CA PHE A 141 -58.77 9.41 52.47
C PHE A 141 -58.54 8.56 53.73
N TYR A 142 -57.97 9.13 54.80
CA TYR A 142 -58.13 8.64 56.17
C TYR A 142 -57.62 9.69 57.18
N ASP A 143 -58.55 10.35 57.89
CA ASP A 143 -58.27 11.18 59.07
C ASP A 143 -58.84 10.49 60.31
N PRO A 144 -58.00 9.81 61.13
CA PRO A 144 -58.41 9.29 62.42
C PRO A 144 -57.80 10.13 63.54
N PHE A 145 -58.64 10.89 64.25
CA PHE A 145 -58.48 11.47 65.60
C PHE A 145 -58.33 13.00 65.69
N LEU A 146 -59.43 13.73 65.91
CA LEU A 146 -59.49 14.79 66.95
C LEU A 146 -60.93 15.18 67.36
N PHE A 147 -61.71 14.22 67.88
CA PHE A 147 -62.84 14.51 68.78
C PHE A 147 -62.72 13.58 69.99
N GLY A 148 -62.61 14.13 71.21
CA GLY A 148 -62.58 13.32 72.42
C GLY A 148 -62.15 14.04 73.70
N LEU A 149 -62.93 15.04 74.14
CA LEU A 149 -62.93 15.52 75.54
C LEU A 149 -64.03 14.79 76.33
N ARG A 150 -63.64 14.08 77.39
CA ARG A 150 -64.37 13.63 78.60
C ARG A 150 -63.62 12.40 79.14
N THR A 151 -63.18 12.31 80.39
CA THR A 151 -63.54 12.95 81.66
C THR A 151 -62.30 13.21 82.50
#